data_AF-A0A2N5XCP0-F1
#
_entry.id   AF-A0A2N5XCP0-F1
#
_cell.length_a   1.000
_cell.length_b   1.000
_cell.length_c   1.000
_cell.angle_alpha   90.00
_cell.angle_beta   90.00
_cell.angle_gamma   90.00
#
_symmetry.space_group_name_H-M   'P 1'
#
loop_
_entity.id
_entity.type
_entity.pdbx_description
1 polymer ?
#
loop_
_entity_poly.entity_id
_entity_poly.type
_entity_poly.pdbx_seq_one_letter_code
_entity_poly.pdbx_strand_id
1 'polypeptide(L)' 'MELTLLGTGGPEGLPRHGCPCAACASAASEGVRAPASLLVDDALLLDL' A
#
# COMPACT_ATOMS: atom_id res chain seq x y z
N MET A 1 -9.65 18.71 -7.68
CA MET A 1 -8.85 17.92 -6.74
C MET A 1 -8.93 16.48 -7.17
N GLU A 2 -7.83 16.00 -7.74
CA GLU A 2 -7.57 14.64 -8.17
C GLU A 2 -6.60 13.98 -7.18
N LEU A 3 -6.79 12.68 -6.96
CA LEU A 3 -6.04 11.90 -5.98
C LEU A 3 -5.52 10.64 -6.65
N THR A 4 -4.20 10.51 -6.69
CA THR A 4 -3.54 9.26 -7.09
C THR A 4 -3.15 8.47 -5.84
N LEU A 5 -3.69 7.26 -5.71
CA LEU A 5 -3.36 6.32 -4.63
C LEU A 5 -2.06 5.60 -4.96
N LEU A 6 -0.96 6.03 -4.35
CA LEU A 6 0.36 5.41 -4.54
C LEU A 6 0.52 4.15 -3.69
N GLY A 7 -0.17 4.09 -2.55
CA GLY A 7 -0.21 2.90 -1.70
C GLY A 7 -1.42 2.87 -0.77
N THR A 8 -1.83 1.67 -0.37
CA THR A 8 -3.06 1.42 0.41
C THR A 8 -2.87 0.36 1.49
N GLY A 9 -1.63 -0.06 1.74
CA GLY A 9 -1.26 -1.01 2.77
C GLY A 9 -1.10 -0.35 4.14
N GLY A 10 -0.90 -1.17 5.17
CA GLY A 10 -0.47 -0.68 6.48
C GLY A 10 0.98 -0.20 6.46
N PRO A 11 1.54 0.21 7.63
CA PRO A 11 2.89 0.78 7.72
C PRO A 11 4.01 -0.10 7.13
N GLU A 12 3.85 -1.42 7.20
CA GLU A 12 4.80 -2.39 6.64
C GLU A 12 4.39 -2.91 5.25
N GLY A 13 3.36 -2.31 4.64
CA GLY A 13 2.72 -2.81 3.44
C GLY A 13 1.98 -4.14 3.65
N LEU A 14 1.68 -4.80 2.53
CA LEU A 14 1.11 -6.15 2.48
C LEU A 14 1.63 -6.86 1.22
N PRO A 15 2.21 -8.07 1.31
CA PRO A 15 2.41 -8.87 2.51
C PRO A 15 3.48 -8.32 3.45
N ARG A 16 3.32 -8.61 4.74
CA ARG A 16 4.38 -8.36 5.74
C ARG A 16 5.42 -9.47 5.69
N HIS A 17 6.70 -9.09 5.76
CA HIS A 17 7.81 -10.03 5.69
C HIS A 17 7.72 -11.10 6.78
N GLY A 18 7.72 -12.38 6.39
CA GLY A 18 7.65 -13.52 7.31
C GLY A 18 6.29 -13.74 7.99
N CYS A 19 5.25 -12.98 7.65
CA CYS A 19 3.92 -13.18 8.22
C CYS A 19 3.19 -14.34 7.51
N PRO A 20 2.79 -15.42 8.22
CA PRO A 20 2.17 -16.58 7.59
C PRO A 20 0.64 -16.46 7.49
N CYS A 21 0.05 -15.30 7.77
CA CYS A 21 -1.40 -15.18 7.80
C CYS A 21 -2.01 -15.30 6.39
N ALA A 22 -3.28 -15.74 6.33
CA ALA A 22 -3.98 -15.95 5.05
C ALA A 22 -3.99 -14.70 4.15
N ALA A 23 -4.13 -13.51 4.72
CA ALA A 23 -4.11 -12.26 3.97
C ALA A 23 -2.75 -11.96 3.31
N CYS A 24 -1.64 -12.23 4.01
CA CYS A 24 -0.30 -12.08 3.44
C CYS A 24 -0.05 -13.14 2.35
N ALA A 25 -0.53 -14.37 2.55
CA ALA A 25 -0.41 -15.43 1.56
C ALA A 25 -1.19 -15.10 0.27
N SER A 26 -2.42 -14.60 0.37
CA SER A 26 -3.22 -14.19 -0.80
C SER A 26 -2.61 -12.97 -1.51
N ALA A 27 -2.18 -11.94 -0.76
CA ALA A 27 -1.57 -10.74 -1.33
C ALA A 27 -0.27 -11.03 -2.11
N ALA A 28 0.51 -12.03 -1.70
CA ALA A 28 1.72 -12.44 -2.41
C ALA A 28 1.44 -12.91 -3.85
N SER A 29 0.25 -13.45 -4.13
CA SER A 29 -0.16 -13.88 -5.46
C SER A 29 -1.12 -12.91 -6.17
N GLU A 30 -1.96 -12.20 -5.41
CA GLU A 30 -3.08 -11.43 -5.95
C GLU A 30 -2.80 -9.93 -6.04
N GLY A 31 -1.77 -9.43 -5.33
CA GLY A 31 -1.35 -8.04 -5.42
C GLY A 31 -0.71 -7.52 -4.14
N VAL A 32 0.50 -6.97 -4.29
CA VAL A 32 1.25 -6.30 -3.22
C VAL A 32 0.70 -4.88 -3.02
N ARG A 33 0.61 -4.44 -1.76
CA ARG A 33 0.21 -3.09 -1.38
C ARG A 33 1.36 -2.40 -0.65
N ALA A 34 1.85 -1.32 -1.23
CA ALA A 34 2.79 -0.42 -0.55
C ALA A 34 2.11 0.27 0.65
N PRO A 35 2.89 0.78 1.62
CA PRO A 35 2.39 1.66 2.68
C PRO A 35 1.54 2.81 2.16
N ALA A 36 0.67 3.36 3.00
CA ALA A 36 -0.30 4.36 2.57
C ALA A 36 0.38 5.66 2.11
N SER A 37 0.15 6.04 0.85
CA SER A 37 0.66 7.29 0.29
C SER A 37 -0.25 7.80 -0.82
N LEU A 38 -0.35 9.13 -0.95
CA LEU A 38 -1.26 9.83 -1.87
C LEU A 38 -0.52 10.97 -2.59
N LEU A 39 -0.79 11.13 -3.88
CA LEU A 39 -0.40 12.33 -4.64
C LEU A 39 -1.67 13.14 -4.97
N VAL A 40 -1.70 14.40 -4.55
CA VAL A 40 -2.83 15.31 -4.75
C VAL A 40 -2.50 16.28 -5.88
N ASP A 41 -3.36 16.30 -6.91
CA ASP A 41 -3.25 17.19 -8.08
C ASP A 41 -1.82 17.24 -8.67
N ASP A 42 -1.13 16.08 -8.71
CA ASP A 42 0.27 15.91 -9.13
C ASP A 42 1.32 16.83 -8.44
N ALA A 43 0.97 17.45 -7.32
CA ALA A 43 1.78 18.53 -6.73
C ALA A 43 2.12 18.33 -5.24
N LEU A 44 1.31 17.59 -4.48
CA LEU A 44 1.52 17.37 -3.05
C LEU A 44 1.55 15.88 -2.72
N LEU A 45 2.69 15.42 -2.19
CA LEU A 45 2.85 14.07 -1.65
C LEU A 45 2.46 14.03 -0.17
N LEU A 46 1.55 13.13 0.18
CA LEU A 46 1.24 12.75 1.56
C LEU A 46 1.76 11.32 1.80
N ASP A 47 2.59 11.15 2.82
CA ASP A 47 3.26 9.89 3.15
C ASP A 47 2.98 9.55 4.63
N LEU A 48 2.43 8.35 4.90
CA LEU A 48 1.84 7.97 6.19
C LEU A 48 2.45 6.68 6.77
#